data_AF-A0A9P0F1F5-F1
#
_entry.id   AF-A0A9P0F1F5-F1
#
_cell.length_a   1.000
_cell.length_b   1.000
_cell.length_c   1.000
_cell.angle_alpha   90.00
_cell.angle_beta   90.00
_cell.angle_gamma   90.00
#
_symmetry.space_group_name_H-M   'P 1'
#
loop_
_entity.id
_entity.type
_entity.pdbx_description
1 polymer ?
#
loop_
_entity_poly.entity_id
_entity_poly.type
_entity_poly.pdbx_seq_one_letter_code
_entity_poly.pdbx_strand_id
1 'polypeptide(L)'
;MTKGTSSFGKRKNKTHTLCRRCGRSSYHIQKKRCAQCGYPCAKMRHYNWSKKAQNRKTTGTGRLRHLKIVYRRFRNGFREGIRQTQTKKQRKIAAAASKKAAASAK
;
A
#
# COMPACT_ATOMS: atom_id res chain seq x y z
N MET A 1 -8.19 50.72 -5.29
CA MET A 1 -8.18 49.25 -5.43
C MET A 1 -6.76 48.80 -5.75
N THR A 2 -5.93 48.57 -4.74
CA THR A 2 -4.53 48.13 -4.93
C THR A 2 -4.44 46.60 -4.97
N LYS A 3 -3.62 46.07 -5.88
CA LYS A 3 -3.24 44.65 -5.93
C LYS A 3 -2.13 44.39 -4.92
N GLY A 4 -1.85 43.13 -4.60
CA GLY A 4 -0.72 42.77 -3.74
C GLY A 4 -1.06 42.87 -2.26
N THR A 5 -0.19 43.47 -1.45
CA THR A 5 -0.17 43.42 0.02
C THR A 5 -1.53 43.73 0.66
N SER A 6 -2.19 44.81 0.24
CA SER A 6 -3.51 45.22 0.75
C SER A 6 -4.63 44.19 0.50
N SER A 7 -4.50 43.39 -0.57
CA SER A 7 -5.44 42.33 -0.94
C SER A 7 -5.17 41.00 -0.23
N PHE A 8 -3.91 40.69 0.11
CA PHE A 8 -3.55 39.43 0.77
C PHE A 8 -4.07 39.35 2.21
N GLY A 9 -4.10 40.47 2.95
CA GLY A 9 -4.63 40.52 4.31
C GLY A 9 -6.10 40.09 4.42
N LYS A 10 -6.87 40.16 3.33
CA LYS A 10 -8.29 39.77 3.29
C LYS A 10 -8.53 38.27 3.02
N ARG A 11 -7.49 37.47 2.79
CA ARG A 11 -7.59 36.05 2.37
C ARG A 11 -7.83 35.07 3.54
N LYS A 12 -8.93 35.26 4.29
CA LYS A 12 -9.34 34.38 5.39
C LYS A 12 -10.15 33.15 4.96
N ASN A 13 -10.94 33.28 3.91
CA ASN A 13 -11.81 32.20 3.42
C ASN A 13 -10.99 31.09 2.74
N LYS A 14 -11.36 29.83 2.97
CA LYS A 14 -10.68 28.67 2.37
C LYS A 14 -11.52 28.09 1.22
N THR A 15 -10.89 27.93 0.07
CA THR A 15 -11.50 27.26 -1.09
C THR A 15 -11.28 25.75 -1.04
N HIS A 16 -10.07 25.32 -0.67
CA HIS A 16 -9.66 23.92 -0.62
C HIS A 16 -9.35 23.43 0.80
N THR A 17 -9.74 22.19 1.08
CA THR A 17 -9.47 21.45 2.33
C THR A 17 -8.99 20.03 2.04
N LEU A 18 -8.65 19.27 3.08
CA LEU A 18 -8.21 17.88 2.97
C LEU A 18 -9.30 16.99 2.36
N CYS A 19 -8.95 16.27 1.30
CA CYS A 19 -9.83 15.28 0.69
C CYS A 19 -9.74 13.93 1.42
N ARG A 20 -10.88 13.38 1.84
CA ARG A 20 -10.96 12.07 2.51
C ARG A 20 -10.36 10.90 1.72
N ARG A 21 -10.44 10.93 0.37
CA ARG A 21 -9.92 9.83 -0.47
C ARG A 21 -8.41 9.88 -0.68
N CYS A 22 -7.86 11.06 -0.98
CA CYS A 22 -6.45 11.18 -1.37
C CYS A 22 -5.55 11.88 -0.34
N GLY A 23 -6.10 12.36 0.78
CA GLY A 23 -5.34 12.99 1.86
C GLY A 23 -4.68 14.32 1.52
N ARG A 24 -4.97 14.90 0.34
CA ARG A 24 -4.40 16.20 -0.10
C ARG A 24 -5.38 17.35 0.11
N SER A 25 -4.84 18.54 0.38
CA SER A 25 -5.63 19.78 0.41
C SER A 25 -6.03 20.20 -1.01
N SER A 26 -7.09 19.58 -1.51
CA SER A 26 -7.56 19.75 -2.90
C SER A 26 -9.07 19.62 -3.01
N TYR A 27 -9.77 19.38 -1.90
CA TYR A 27 -11.22 19.28 -1.88
C TYR A 27 -11.85 20.67 -1.86
N HIS A 28 -12.56 21.03 -2.93
CA HIS A 28 -13.23 22.32 -3.03
C HIS A 28 -14.50 22.33 -2.17
N ILE A 29 -14.59 23.25 -1.21
CA ILE A 29 -15.66 23.25 -0.19
C ILE A 29 -17.03 23.58 -0.81
N GLN A 30 -17.11 24.60 -1.66
CA GLN A 30 -18.38 25.01 -2.29
C GLN A 30 -18.82 24.03 -3.37
N LYS A 31 -17.95 23.72 -4.34
CA LYS A 31 -18.22 22.82 -5.47
C LYS A 31 -18.25 21.32 -5.11
N LYS A 32 -17.99 20.99 -3.84
CA LYS A 32 -17.94 19.62 -3.30
C LYS A 32 -17.15 18.63 -4.15
N ARG A 33 -16.03 19.08 -4.76
CA ARG A 33 -15.24 18.27 -5.71
C ARG A 33 -13.76 18.36 -5.44
N CYS A 34 -13.07 17.23 -5.45
CA CYS A 34 -11.62 17.17 -5.32
C CYS A 34 -10.92 17.40 -6.66
N ALA A 35 -10.06 18.42 -6.71
CA ALA A 35 -9.24 18.73 -7.88
C ALA A 35 -8.17 17.66 -8.14
N GLN A 36 -7.77 16.86 -7.15
CA GLN A 36 -6.71 15.85 -7.34
C GLN A 36 -7.26 14.51 -7.81
N CYS A 37 -8.22 13.94 -7.08
CA CYS A 37 -8.70 12.56 -7.28
C CYS A 37 -10.11 12.49 -7.87
N GLY A 38 -10.84 13.62 -7.94
CA GLY A 38 -12.20 13.67 -8.48
C GLY A 38 -13.33 13.37 -7.49
N TYR A 39 -13.03 12.99 -6.24
CA TYR A 39 -14.05 12.74 -5.20
C TYR A 39 -15.16 13.81 -5.24
N PRO A 40 -16.46 13.44 -5.30
CA PRO A 40 -17.04 12.14 -4.96
C PRO A 40 -17.09 11.09 -6.09
N CYS A 41 -16.69 11.39 -7.33
CA CYS A 41 -16.87 10.45 -8.45
C CYS A 41 -16.28 9.06 -8.19
N ALA A 42 -16.90 7.99 -8.69
CA ALA A 42 -16.45 6.62 -8.43
C ALA A 42 -15.04 6.37 -8.99
N LYS A 43 -14.80 6.75 -10.25
CA LYS A 43 -13.49 6.61 -10.90
C LYS A 43 -12.49 7.64 -10.36
N MET A 44 -11.22 7.25 -10.25
CA MET A 44 -10.16 8.21 -9.95
C MET A 44 -9.85 9.09 -11.16
N ARG A 45 -9.75 10.40 -10.92
CA ARG A 45 -9.33 11.36 -11.94
C ARG A 45 -7.89 11.09 -12.40
N HIS A 46 -7.74 10.79 -13.68
CA HIS A 46 -6.47 10.63 -14.39
C HIS A 46 -6.53 11.39 -15.71
N TYR A 47 -5.37 11.87 -16.17
CA TYR A 47 -5.22 12.50 -17.48
C TYR A 47 -3.92 12.04 -18.11
N ASN A 48 -3.95 11.73 -19.41
CA ASN A 48 -2.81 11.16 -20.14
C ASN A 48 -1.71 12.19 -20.40
N TRP A 49 -2.07 13.47 -20.51
CA TRP A 49 -1.11 14.55 -20.68
C TRP A 49 -0.23 14.78 -19.43
N SER A 50 -0.58 14.25 -18.25
CA SER A 50 0.15 14.46 -17.00
C SER A 50 0.81 13.19 -16.47
N LYS A 51 1.86 12.71 -17.15
CA LYS A 51 2.62 11.50 -16.76
C LYS A 51 3.14 11.54 -15.32
N LYS A 52 3.70 12.70 -14.90
CA LYS A 52 4.19 12.88 -13.51
C LYS A 52 3.08 12.75 -12.47
N ALA A 53 1.86 13.18 -12.79
CA ALA A 53 0.73 13.06 -11.87
C ALA A 53 0.23 11.61 -11.78
N GLN A 54 0.29 10.85 -12.87
CA GLN A 54 0.01 9.42 -12.89
C GLN A 54 1.00 8.68 -11.97
N ASN A 55 2.30 8.84 -12.18
CA ASN A 55 3.36 8.13 -11.45
C ASN A 55 3.32 8.35 -9.92
N ARG A 56 2.79 9.48 -9.44
CA ARG A 56 2.65 9.76 -8.00
C ARG A 56 1.54 8.97 -7.32
N LYS A 57 0.66 8.33 -8.08
CA LYS A 57 -0.55 7.63 -7.60
C LYS A 57 -0.61 6.17 -8.05
N THR A 58 0.32 5.74 -8.89
CA THR A 58 0.32 4.38 -9.45
C THR A 58 0.47 3.34 -8.36
N THR A 59 -0.03 2.13 -8.64
CA THR A 59 0.20 0.95 -7.81
C THR A 59 1.70 0.77 -7.61
N GLY A 60 2.17 0.73 -6.34
CA GLY A 60 3.61 0.71 -6.04
C GLY A 60 4.02 1.73 -4.99
N THR A 61 3.41 2.91 -4.99
CA THR A 61 3.85 4.05 -4.15
C THR A 61 3.37 3.99 -2.70
N GLY A 62 2.63 2.94 -2.32
CA GLY A 62 1.99 2.82 -1.01
C GLY A 62 2.28 1.48 -0.33
N ARG A 63 1.52 1.17 0.72
CA ARG A 63 1.77 -0.01 1.57
C ARG A 63 1.60 -1.36 0.87
N LEU A 64 0.88 -1.41 -0.25
CA LEU A 64 0.62 -2.63 -1.06
C LEU A 64 0.28 -3.88 -0.21
N ARG A 65 -0.52 -3.73 0.86
CA ARG A 65 -0.71 -4.77 1.89
C ARG A 65 -1.08 -6.14 1.29
N HIS A 66 -2.05 -6.16 0.37
CA HIS A 66 -2.48 -7.39 -0.29
C HIS A 66 -1.53 -7.79 -1.44
N LEU A 67 -1.31 -6.89 -2.41
CA LEU A 67 -0.52 -7.19 -3.60
C LEU A 67 0.92 -7.62 -3.30
N LYS A 68 1.56 -7.06 -2.26
CA LYS A 68 2.90 -7.47 -1.82
C LYS A 68 2.93 -8.96 -1.41
N ILE A 69 1.89 -9.42 -0.72
CA ILE A 69 1.77 -10.84 -0.32
C ILE A 69 1.52 -11.70 -1.56
N VAL A 70 0.63 -11.25 -2.46
CA VAL A 70 0.33 -11.96 -3.71
C VAL A 70 1.59 -12.13 -4.56
N TYR A 71 2.35 -11.07 -4.82
CA TYR A 71 3.60 -11.17 -5.59
C TYR A 71 4.62 -12.11 -4.95
N ARG A 72 4.70 -12.14 -3.61
CA ARG A 72 5.54 -13.09 -2.89
C ARG A 72 5.05 -14.53 -3.04
N ARG A 73 3.74 -14.77 -2.93
CA ARG A 73 3.14 -16.10 -3.14
C ARG A 73 3.30 -16.57 -4.59
N PHE A 74 3.12 -15.67 -5.55
CA PHE A 74 3.30 -15.92 -6.98
C PHE A 74 4.72 -16.43 -7.28
N ARG A 75 5.75 -15.74 -6.76
CA ARG A 75 7.16 -16.20 -6.89
C ARG A 75 7.42 -17.56 -6.25
N ASN A 76 6.60 -17.95 -5.27
CA ASN A 76 6.68 -19.24 -4.59
C ASN A 76 5.73 -20.29 -5.20
N GLY A 77 5.09 -20.01 -6.34
CA GLY A 77 4.20 -20.92 -7.06
C GLY A 77 2.85 -21.16 -6.38
N PHE A 78 2.33 -20.18 -5.63
CA PHE A 78 1.06 -20.27 -4.89
C PHE A 78 0.92 -21.54 -4.03
N ARG A 79 2.03 -22.02 -3.47
CA ARG A 79 2.02 -23.17 -2.57
C ARG A 79 1.16 -22.88 -1.33
N GLU A 80 0.15 -23.70 -1.12
CA GLU A 80 -0.72 -23.70 0.07
C GLU A 80 -0.53 -25.02 0.82
N GLY A 81 -0.63 -25.01 2.16
CA GLY A 81 -0.37 -26.19 3.00
C GLY A 81 0.98 -26.18 3.74
N ILE A 82 1.05 -27.02 4.78
CA ILE A 82 2.03 -26.98 5.88
C ILE A 82 3.48 -27.03 5.37
N ARG A 83 4.32 -26.13 5.90
CA ARG A 83 5.79 -26.15 5.72
C ARG A 83 6.31 -27.59 5.88
N GLN A 84 6.99 -28.13 4.88
CA GLN A 84 7.76 -29.38 4.96
C GLN A 84 8.84 -29.40 6.07
N THR A 85 8.97 -28.33 6.86
CA THR A 85 10.03 -28.15 7.86
C THR A 85 9.71 -28.75 9.22
N GLN A 86 8.44 -29.02 9.57
CA GLN A 86 8.10 -29.66 10.84
C GLN A 86 8.38 -31.17 10.75
N THR A 87 7.82 -31.85 9.75
CA THR A 87 7.99 -33.31 9.58
C THR A 87 9.40 -33.73 9.19
N LYS A 88 10.12 -33.02 8.29
CA LYS A 88 11.53 -33.38 7.96
C LYS A 88 12.50 -33.11 9.10
N LYS A 89 12.32 -32.00 9.86
CA LYS A 89 13.20 -31.68 11.00
C LYS A 89 12.92 -32.62 12.17
N GLN A 90 11.66 -32.89 12.48
CA GLN A 90 11.27 -33.87 13.51
C GLN A 90 11.72 -35.30 13.12
N ARG A 91 11.55 -35.74 11.86
CA ARG A 91 12.05 -37.05 11.40
C ARG A 91 13.58 -37.15 11.45
N LYS A 92 14.33 -36.08 11.14
CA LYS A 92 15.79 -36.06 11.30
C LYS A 92 16.23 -36.13 12.75
N ILE A 93 15.57 -35.41 13.65
CA ILE A 93 15.86 -35.44 15.10
C ILE A 93 15.53 -36.83 15.67
N ALA A 94 14.38 -37.40 15.30
CA ALA A 94 13.97 -38.75 15.72
C ALA A 94 14.94 -39.83 15.20
N ALA A 95 15.39 -39.73 13.94
CA ALA A 95 16.37 -40.66 13.36
C ALA A 95 17.78 -40.52 13.96
N ALA A 96 18.16 -39.33 14.41
CA ALA A 96 19.42 -39.12 15.13
C ALA A 96 19.36 -39.68 16.57
N ALA A 97 18.21 -39.54 17.24
CA ALA A 97 17.98 -40.09 18.58
C ALA A 97 17.98 -41.63 18.58
N SER A 98 17.32 -42.28 17.61
CA SER A 98 17.28 -43.74 17.51
C SER A 98 18.65 -44.36 17.18
N LYS A 99 19.48 -43.71 16.35
CA LYS A 99 20.87 -44.14 16.12
C LYS A 99 21.74 -44.03 17.36
N LYS A 100 21.54 -42.99 18.18
CA LYS A 100 22.28 -42.79 19.43
C LYS A 100 21.93 -43.86 20.46
N ALA A 101 20.65 -44.19 20.60
CA ALA A 101 20.16 -45.24 21.49
C ALA A 101 20.64 -46.65 21.08
N ALA A 102 20.69 -46.95 19.78
CA ALA A 102 21.21 -48.22 19.28
C ALA A 102 22.74 -48.37 19.44
N ALA A 103 23.48 -47.26 19.48
CA ALA A 103 24.92 -47.26 19.71
C ALA A 103 25.30 -47.41 21.19
N SER A 104 24.40 -47.05 22.12
CA SER A 104 24.59 -47.20 23.57
C SER A 104 24.09 -48.53 24.14
N ALA A 105 23.46 -49.37 23.33
CA ALA A 105 22.97 -50.71 23.71
C ALA A 105 23.88 -51.86 23.20
N LYS A 106 25.07 -51.50 22.69
CA LYS A 106 26.20 -52.40 22.45
C LYS A 106 27.28 -52.07 23.46
#